data_AF-A0A8J4XFC4-F1
#
_entry.id   AF-A0A8J4XFC4-F1
#
_cell.length_a   1.000
_cell.length_b   1.000
_cell.length_c   1.000
_cell.angle_alpha   90.00
_cell.angle_beta   90.00
_cell.angle_gamma   90.00
#
_symmetry.space_group_name_H-M   'P 1'
#
loop_
_entity.id
_entity.type
_entity.pdbx_description
1 polymer ?
#
loop_
_entity_poly.entity_id
_entity_poly.type
_entity_poly.pdbx_seq_one_letter_code
_entity_poly.pdbx_strand_id
1 'polypeptide(L)'
;INAVFKRITIMPLQSRFLSQLDVLSDNLVKLFGKRGGKIGRKLKSIMVPISAENDVDLARECVLKGLCVYLNEDPQNLVREYM
;
A
#
# COMPACT_ATOMS: atom_id res chain seq x y z
N ILE A 1 12.82 -16.20 -3.28
CA ILE A 1 12.57 -15.25 -2.16
C ILE A 1 11.81 -15.98 -1.04
N ASN A 2 12.20 -15.82 0.24
CA ASN A 2 11.41 -16.17 1.45
C ASN A 2 11.48 -17.56 2.17
N ALA A 3 12.45 -18.45 1.92
CA ALA A 3 12.54 -19.70 2.70
C ALA A 3 13.02 -19.47 4.16
N VAL A 4 13.96 -18.55 4.36
CA VAL A 4 14.55 -18.26 5.69
C VAL A 4 13.57 -17.50 6.58
N PHE A 5 12.78 -16.60 5.99
CA PHE A 5 11.78 -15.79 6.69
C PHE A 5 10.64 -16.63 7.30
N LYS A 6 10.26 -17.75 6.67
CA LYS A 6 9.29 -18.71 7.25
C LYS A 6 9.83 -19.47 8.46
N ARG A 7 11.15 -19.66 8.55
CA ARG A 7 11.79 -20.57 9.51
C ARG A 7 11.93 -19.98 10.92
N ILE A 8 11.94 -18.65 11.05
CA ILE A 8 12.15 -17.96 12.34
C ILE A 8 10.83 -17.61 13.04
N THR A 9 9.81 -17.18 12.32
CA THR A 9 8.57 -16.66 12.93
C THR A 9 7.42 -17.66 12.98
N ILE A 10 7.49 -18.81 12.27
CA ILE A 10 6.40 -19.80 12.10
C ILE A 10 5.12 -19.18 11.47
N MET A 11 5.14 -17.88 11.16
CA MET A 11 3.99 -17.09 10.81
C MET A 11 4.08 -16.66 9.34
N PRO A 12 3.00 -16.75 8.56
CA PRO A 12 2.98 -16.27 7.19
C PRO A 12 2.91 -14.73 7.19
N LEU A 13 4.04 -14.07 7.48
CA LEU A 13 4.14 -12.62 7.67
C LEU A 13 3.56 -11.82 6.51
N GLN A 14 3.79 -12.25 5.27
CA GLN A 14 3.21 -11.61 4.09
C GLN A 14 1.68 -11.68 4.12
N SER A 15 1.10 -12.86 4.35
CA SER A 15 -0.35 -13.02 4.42
C SER A 15 -0.96 -12.23 5.59
N ARG A 16 -0.29 -12.21 6.75
CA ARG A 16 -0.73 -11.42 7.91
C ARG A 16 -0.62 -9.92 7.64
N PHE A 17 0.45 -9.47 6.99
CA PHE A 17 0.62 -8.08 6.63
C PHE A 17 -0.47 -7.62 5.66
N LEU A 18 -0.69 -8.39 4.58
CA LEU A 18 -1.71 -8.07 3.58
C LEU A 18 -3.11 -8.09 4.19
N SER A 19 -3.43 -9.05 5.07
CA SER A 19 -4.74 -9.06 5.73
C SER A 19 -4.95 -7.87 6.67
N GLN A 20 -3.92 -7.41 7.39
CA GLN A 20 -4.01 -6.19 8.19
C GLN A 20 -4.10 -4.94 7.32
N LEU A 21 -3.41 -4.91 6.17
CA LEU A 21 -3.51 -3.83 5.20
C LEU A 21 -4.93 -3.72 4.64
N ASP A 22 -5.55 -4.85 4.28
CA ASP A 22 -6.92 -4.89 3.78
C ASP A 22 -7.90 -4.33 4.82
N VAL A 23 -7.78 -4.73 6.09
CA VAL A 23 -8.62 -4.23 7.20
C VAL A 23 -8.48 -2.72 7.40
N LEU A 24 -7.29 -2.16 7.17
CA LEU A 24 -7.01 -0.73 7.40
C LEU A 24 -7.22 0.13 6.15
N SER A 25 -7.36 -0.48 4.96
CA SER A 25 -7.41 0.21 3.67
C SER A 25 -8.50 1.28 3.60
N ASP A 26 -9.72 0.98 4.06
CA ASP A 26 -10.82 1.94 4.06
C ASP A 26 -10.52 3.19 4.89
N ASN A 27 -9.85 3.02 6.03
CA ASN A 27 -9.46 4.13 6.90
C ASN A 27 -8.34 4.95 6.26
N LEU A 28 -7.39 4.30 5.59
CA LEU A 28 -6.31 4.97 4.86
C LEU A 28 -6.86 5.77 3.66
N VAL A 29 -7.79 5.21 2.88
CA VAL A 29 -8.43 5.91 1.76
C VAL A 29 -9.17 7.16 2.25
N LYS A 30 -9.95 7.04 3.35
CA LYS A 30 -10.60 8.21 3.98
C LYS A 30 -9.58 9.24 4.46
N LEU A 31 -8.46 8.81 5.03
CA LEU A 31 -7.38 9.70 5.48
C LEU A 31 -6.75 10.45 4.29
N PHE A 32 -6.49 9.76 3.19
CA PHE A 32 -5.94 10.36 1.97
C PHE A 32 -6.89 11.41 1.38
N GLY A 33 -8.20 11.14 1.38
CA GLY A 33 -9.22 12.07 0.90
C GLY A 33 -9.31 13.39 1.69
N LYS A 34 -8.86 13.41 2.95
CA LYS A 34 -8.79 14.63 3.78
C LYS A 34 -7.58 15.52 3.44
N ARG A 35 -6.61 15.01 2.69
CA ARG A 35 -5.37 15.74 2.37
C ARG A 35 -5.60 16.64 1.15
N GLY A 36 -5.29 17.93 1.30
CA GLY A 36 -5.33 18.91 0.20
C GLY A 36 -3.97 19.18 -0.46
N GLY A 37 -3.92 20.21 -1.30
CA GLY A 37 -2.67 20.73 -1.89
C GLY A 37 -1.97 19.77 -2.86
N LYS A 38 -0.64 19.90 -3.00
CA LYS A 38 0.18 19.05 -3.90
C LYS A 38 0.08 17.57 -3.51
N ILE A 39 0.17 17.26 -2.22
CA ILE A 39 0.10 15.87 -1.71
C ILE A 39 -1.28 15.28 -2.00
N GLY A 40 -2.36 16.01 -1.72
CA GLY A 40 -3.73 15.56 -2.00
C GLY A 40 -3.97 15.24 -3.49
N ARG A 41 -3.44 16.06 -4.41
CA ARG A 41 -3.52 15.79 -5.85
C ARG A 41 -2.78 14.51 -6.24
N LYS A 42 -1.59 14.29 -5.69
CA LYS A 42 -0.79 13.07 -5.94
C LYS A 42 -1.51 11.83 -5.40
N LEU A 43 -2.07 11.92 -4.19
CA LEU A 43 -2.87 10.84 -3.59
C LEU A 43 -4.10 10.51 -4.45
N LYS A 44 -4.84 11.53 -4.91
CA LYS A 44 -6.01 11.31 -5.77
C LYS A 44 -5.64 10.58 -7.06
N SER A 45 -4.50 10.92 -7.68
CA SER A 45 -4.00 10.22 -8.88
C SER A 45 -3.65 8.76 -8.62
N ILE A 46 -3.12 8.43 -7.44
CA ILE A 46 -2.74 7.05 -7.07
C ILE A 46 -3.99 6.20 -6.79
N MET A 47 -5.07 6.80 -6.26
CA MET A 47 -6.28 6.05 -5.86
C MET A 47 -7.28 5.81 -7.00
N VAL A 48 -7.09 6.41 -8.18
CA VAL A 48 -7.99 6.23 -9.35
C VAL A 48 -8.23 4.76 -9.72
N PRO A 49 -7.22 3.87 -9.75
CA PRO A 49 -7.41 2.48 -10.17
C PRO A 49 -8.29 1.66 -9.21
N ILE A 50 -8.33 2.02 -7.93
CA ILE A 50 -9.11 1.30 -6.90
C ILE A 50 -10.62 1.32 -7.22
N SER A 51 -11.11 2.34 -7.91
CA SER A 51 -12.53 2.47 -8.25
C SER A 51 -12.92 1.80 -9.57
N ALA A 52 -11.94 1.32 -10.35
CA ALA A 52 -12.15 0.82 -11.70
C ALA A 52 -12.07 -0.71 -11.81
N GLU A 53 -11.27 -1.36 -10.95
CA GLU A 53 -10.99 -2.79 -11.05
C GLU A 53 -11.17 -3.48 -9.69
N ASN A 54 -11.86 -4.63 -9.67
CA ASN A 54 -11.96 -5.51 -8.50
C ASN A 54 -10.66 -6.33 -8.30
N ASP A 55 -9.51 -5.68 -8.47
CA ASP A 55 -8.20 -6.29 -8.26
C ASP A 55 -7.67 -5.91 -6.87
N VAL A 56 -7.62 -6.91 -6.00
CA VAL A 56 -7.17 -6.76 -4.61
C VAL A 56 -5.70 -6.39 -4.53
N ASP A 57 -4.86 -6.92 -5.42
CA ASP A 57 -3.42 -6.65 -5.41
C ASP A 57 -3.14 -5.23 -5.93
N LEU A 58 -3.87 -4.78 -6.95
CA LEU A 58 -3.84 -3.39 -7.41
C LEU A 58 -4.30 -2.42 -6.31
N ALA A 59 -5.35 -2.77 -5.57
CA ALA A 59 -5.84 -1.97 -4.45
C ALA A 59 -4.77 -1.83 -3.34
N ARG A 60 -4.15 -2.94 -2.95
CA ARG A 60 -3.05 -2.97 -1.97
C ARG A 60 -1.87 -2.13 -2.43
N GLU A 61 -1.48 -2.24 -3.70
CA GLU A 61 -0.40 -1.45 -4.28
C GLU A 61 -0.70 0.06 -4.22
N CYS A 62 -1.91 0.46 -4.61
CA CYS A 62 -2.34 1.86 -4.56
C CYS A 62 -2.32 2.39 -3.12
N VAL A 63 -2.84 1.63 -2.14
CA VAL A 63 -2.83 2.02 -0.72
C VAL A 63 -1.41 2.20 -0.20
N LEU A 64 -0.49 1.30 -0.52
CA LEU A 64 0.91 1.39 -0.08
C LEU A 64 1.63 2.59 -0.71
N LYS A 65 1.46 2.82 -2.03
CA LYS A 65 2.00 4.01 -2.70
C LYS A 65 1.42 5.30 -2.12
N GLY A 66 0.13 5.28 -1.79
CA GLY A 66 -0.55 6.38 -1.10
C GLY A 66 0.06 6.68 0.26
N LEU A 67 0.35 5.63 1.04
CA LEU A 67 0.97 5.78 2.35
C LEU A 67 2.35 6.44 2.28
N CYS A 68 3.22 6.01 1.34
CA CYS A 68 4.52 6.66 1.11
C CYS A 68 4.35 8.16 0.83
N VAL A 69 3.47 8.51 -0.11
CA VAL A 69 3.20 9.92 -0.46
C VAL A 69 2.65 10.71 0.72
N TYR A 70 1.78 10.10 1.54
CA TYR A 70 1.22 10.75 2.73
C TYR A 70 2.30 11.06 3.78
N LEU A 71 3.30 10.18 3.92
CA LEU A 71 4.47 10.34 4.79
C LEU A 71 5.59 11.19 4.15
N ASN A 72 5.35 11.77 2.98
CA ASN A 72 6.31 12.58 2.22
C ASN A 72 7.54 11.79 1.74
N GLU A 73 7.36 10.48 1.52
CA GLU A 73 8.32 9.57 0.93
C GLU A 73 8.07 9.41 -0.58
N ASP A 74 9.10 8.95 -1.30
CA ASP A 74 8.96 8.60 -2.71
C ASP A 74 8.47 7.14 -2.87
N PRO A 75 7.26 6.90 -3.41
CA PRO A 75 6.75 5.55 -3.63
C PRO A 75 7.61 4.71 -4.58
N GLN A 76 8.48 5.31 -5.39
CA GLN A 76 9.44 4.55 -6.21
C GLN A 76 10.48 3.80 -5.36
N ASN A 77 10.70 4.21 -4.11
CA ASN A 77 11.60 3.52 -3.20
C ASN A 77 10.99 2.28 -2.54
N LEU A 78 9.67 2.06 -2.69
CA LEU A 78 8.95 0.95 -2.05
C LEU A 78 9.33 -0.40 -2.67
N VAL A 79 9.45 -0.47 -4.00
CA VAL A 79 9.86 -1.66 -4.72
C VAL A 79 11.31 -1.49 -5.12
N ARG A 80 12.21 -2.07 -4.34
CA ARG A 80 13.56 -2.38 -4.83
C ARG A 80 13.48 -3.77 -5.41
N GLU A 81 13.73 -3.91 -6.71
CA GLU A 81 14.02 -5.22 -7.30
C GLU A 81 15.21 -5.79 -6.55
N TYR A 82 14.95 -6.74 -5.64
CA TYR A 82 16.00 -7.65 -5.19
C TYR A 82 16.18 -8.66 -6.32
N MET A 83 17.10 -8.37 -7.24
CA MET A 83 17.69 -9.37 -8.13
C MET A 83 18.46 -10.40 -7.31
#